data_AF-A0A5K1FKY0-F1
#
_entry.id   AF-A0A5K1FKY0-F1
#
_cell.length_a   1.000
_cell.length_b   1.000
_cell.length_c   1.000
_cell.angle_alpha   90.00
_cell.angle_beta   90.00
_cell.angle_gamma   90.00
#
_symmetry.space_group_name_H-M   'P 1'
#
loop_
_entity.id
_entity.type
_entity.pdbx_description
1 polymer ?
#
loop_
_entity_poly.entity_id
_entity_poly.type
_entity_poly.pdbx_seq_one_letter_code
_entity_poly.pdbx_strand_id
1 'polypeptide(L)' 'TAEGKRALYHCNYCNKDISGKIRIKCTKCPDFDLCVECFSVGAEVTPHKSNHPYRVM' A
#
# COMPACT_ATOMS: atom_id res chain seq x y z
N THR A 1 -28.35 3.86 -0.09
CA THR A 1 -27.41 5.00 -0.14
C THR A 1 -26.04 4.46 0.22
N ALA A 2 -25.16 4.30 -0.77
CA ALA A 2 -23.80 3.81 -0.50
C ALA A 2 -23.02 4.96 0.17
N GLU A 3 -23.12 5.04 1.49
CA GLU A 3 -22.28 5.91 2.30
C GLU A 3 -20.82 5.59 1.96
N GLY A 4 -20.20 6.49 1.20
CA GLY A 4 -18.82 6.39 0.79
C GLY A 4 -17.95 6.32 2.02
N LYS A 5 -17.58 5.10 2.43
CA LYS A 5 -16.47 4.87 3.35
C LYS A 5 -15.28 5.61 2.75
N ARG A 6 -14.88 6.72 3.38
CA ARG A 6 -13.62 7.37 3.07
C ARG A 6 -12.54 6.30 3.15
N ALA A 7 -11.83 6.11 2.05
CA ALA A 7 -10.66 5.25 2.00
C ALA A 7 -9.69 5.71 3.10
N LEU A 8 -9.58 4.95 4.18
CA LEU A 8 -8.62 5.17 5.26
C LEU A 8 -7.19 4.92 4.76
N TYR A 9 -7.04 3.96 3.83
CA TYR A 9 -5.76 3.55 3.29
C TYR A 9 -5.84 3.32 1.78
N HIS A 10 -4.82 3.80 1.06
CA HIS A 10 -4.70 3.66 -0.39
C HIS A 10 -3.30 3.14 -0.74
N CYS A 11 -3.19 2.43 -1.86
CA CYS A 11 -1.90 2.00 -2.39
C CYS A 11 -1.15 3.21 -2.97
N ASN A 12 0.06 3.49 -2.49
CA ASN A 12 0.86 4.62 -3.00
C ASN A 12 1.32 4.47 -4.45
N TYR A 13 1.26 3.26 -5.00
CA TYR A 13 1.64 3.00 -6.40
C TYR A 13 0.47 3.17 -7.37
N CYS A 14 -0.64 2.45 -7.14
CA CYS A 14 -1.79 2.44 -8.05
C CYS A 14 -2.99 3.29 -7.59
N ASN A 15 -2.88 3.95 -6.42
CA ASN A 15 -3.95 4.73 -5.78
C ASN A 15 -5.27 3.97 -5.54
N LYS A 16 -5.23 2.63 -5.60
CA LYS A 16 -6.38 1.77 -5.28
C LYS A 16 -6.70 1.86 -3.79
N ASP A 17 -7.99 1.94 -3.46
CA ASP A 17 -8.45 1.79 -2.08
C ASP A 17 -8.14 0.39 -1.54
N ILE A 18 -7.43 0.35 -0.42
CA ILE A 18 -7.06 -0.86 0.30
C ILE A 18 -7.64 -0.87 1.72
N SER A 19 -8.61 0.00 1.99
CA SER A 19 -9.29 0.08 3.28
C SER A 19 -10.03 -1.23 3.60
N GLY A 20 -9.68 -1.86 4.72
CA GLY A 20 -10.26 -3.15 5.13
C GLY A 20 -9.77 -4.35 4.32
N LYS A 21 -8.70 -4.20 3.52
CA LYS A 21 -7.99 -5.28 2.85
C LYS A 21 -6.59 -5.42 3.42
N ILE A 22 -5.95 -6.54 3.09
CA ILE A 22 -4.53 -6.77 3.40
C ILE A 22 -3.72 -5.69 2.71
N ARG A 23 -2.87 -5.00 3.48
CA ARG A 23 -1.92 -4.02 2.97
C ARG A 23 -0.50 -4.39 3.35
N ILE A 24 0.43 -4.01 2.47
CA ILE A 24 1.86 -4.19 2.69
C ILE A 24 2.46 -2.85 3.05
N LYS A 25 2.75 -2.65 4.34
CA LYS A 25 3.35 -1.42 4.83
C LYS A 25 4.87 -1.53 4.79
N CYS A 26 5.53 -0.64 4.06
CA CYS A 26 6.98 -0.52 4.12
C CYS A 26 7.41 -0.05 5.52
N THR A 27 8.41 -0.69 6.13
CA THR A 27 8.94 -0.30 7.45
C THR A 27 10.08 0.71 7.36
N LYS A 28 10.64 0.92 6.16
CA LYS A 28 11.67 1.94 5.88
C LYS A 28 11.10 3.26 5.40
N CYS A 29 10.01 3.23 4.63
CA CYS A 29 9.41 4.41 4.04
C CYS A 29 8.24 4.89 4.92
N PRO A 30 8.18 6.19 5.25
CA PRO A 30 7.07 6.75 6.00
C PRO A 30 5.79 6.70 5.16
N ASP A 31 4.69 6.26 5.77
CA ASP A 31 3.35 6.20 5.14
C ASP A 31 3.31 5.60 3.73
N PHE A 32 4.11 4.55 3.51
CA PHE A 32 4.13 3.83 2.23
C PHE A 32 3.45 2.47 2.35
N ASP A 33 2.22 2.40 1.85
CA ASP A 33 1.39 1.22 1.79
C ASP A 33 1.23 0.76 0.33
N LEU A 34 1.40 -0.54 0.09
CA LEU A 34 1.15 -1.17 -1.19
C LEU A 34 0.00 -2.16 -1.07
N CYS A 35 -0.80 -2.29 -2.13
CA CYS A 35 -1.66 -3.46 -2.28
C CYS A 35 -0.80 -4.69 -2.60
N VAL A 36 -1.34 -5.88 -2.33
CA VAL A 36 -0.67 -7.16 -2.60
C VAL A 36 -0.24 -7.29 -4.07
N GLU A 37 -1.06 -6.80 -5.00
CA GLU A 37 -0.77 -6.82 -6.44
C GLU A 37 0.49 -5.99 -6.76
N CYS A 38 0.56 -4.74 -6.29
CA CYS A 38 1.72 -3.87 -6.51
C CYS A 38 2.99 -4.41 -5.82
N PHE A 39 2.83 -5.00 -4.64
CA PHE A 39 3.93 -5.66 -3.96
C PHE A 39 4.43 -6.89 -4.74
N SER A 40 3.54 -7.71 -5.28
CA SER A 40 3.90 -8.92 -6.03
C SER A 40 4.67 -8.66 -7.33
N VAL A 41 4.45 -7.50 -7.96
CA VAL A 41 5.20 -7.07 -9.15
C VAL A 41 6.50 -6.31 -8.80
N GLY A 42 6.80 -6.14 -7.52
CA GLY A 42 8.00 -5.44 -7.06
C GLY A 42 7.96 -3.94 -7.35
N ALA A 43 6.80 -3.29 -7.20
CA ALA A 43 6.64 -1.86 -7.45
C ALA A 43 7.66 -1.02 -6.66
N GLU A 44 8.42 -0.19 -7.34
CA GLU A 44 9.40 0.73 -6.75
C GLU A 44 9.00 2.18 -7.01
N VAL A 45 9.13 3.05 -6.01
CA VAL A 45 8.84 4.49 -6.12
C VAL A 45 9.85 5.22 -5.26
N THR A 46 10.78 6.00 -5.81
CA THR A 46 11.80 6.71 -5.00
C THR A 46 11.14 7.50 -3.86
N PRO A 47 11.45 7.24 -2.58
CA PRO A 47 12.58 6.47 -2.03
C PRO A 47 12.32 4.99 -1.70
N HIS A 48 11.11 4.47 -1.90
CA HIS A 48 10.75 3.06 -1.77
C HIS A 48 11.44 2.15 -2.80
N LYS A 49 11.93 1.01 -2.29
CA LYS A 49 12.52 -0.09 -3.05
C LYS A 49 11.82 -1.40 -2.70
N SER A 50 11.74 -2.29 -3.68
CA SER A 50 11.11 -3.61 -3.57
C SER A 50 11.74 -4.51 -2.50
N ASN A 51 13.02 -4.27 -2.16
CA ASN A 51 13.73 -5.03 -1.12
C ASN A 51 13.51 -4.51 0.31
N HIS A 52 12.80 -3.39 0.49
CA HIS A 52 12.64 -2.81 1.81
C HIS A 52 11.87 -3.77 2.72
N PRO A 53 12.28 -3.89 4.01
CA PRO A 53 11.52 -4.68 4.96
C PRO A 53 10.10 -4.13 5.08
N TYR A 54 9.13 -5.02 5.09
CA TYR A 54 7.71 -4.70 5.09
C TYR A 54 6.99 -5.41 6.23
N ARG A 55 5.79 -4.94 6.55
CA ARG A 55 4.86 -5.58 7.48
C ARG A 55 3.51 -5.75 6.82
N VAL A 56 2.96 -6.95 6.95
CA VAL A 56 1.59 -7.25 6.51
C VAL A 56 0.61 -6.77 7.58
N MET A 57 -0.43 -6.03 7.17
CA MET A 57 -1.48 -5.50 8.05
C MET A 57 -2.86 -5.76 7.49
#